data_AF-A0A7X8XDM9-F1
#
_entry.id   AF-A0A7X8XDM9-F1
#
_cell.length_a   1.000
_cell.length_b   1.000
_cell.length_c   1.000
_cell.angle_alpha   90.00
_cell.angle_beta   90.00
_cell.angle_gamma   90.00
#
_symmetry.space_group_name_H-M   'P 1'
#
loop_
_entity.id
_entity.type
_entity.pdbx_description
1 polymer ?
#
loop_
_entity_poly.entity_id
_entity_poly.type
_entity_poly.pdbx_seq_one_letter_code
_entity_poly.pdbx_strand_id
1 'polypeptide(L)'
;MEKLVMASELIYTSAERGLRPGTRGYCTVAHTRGLAPAALQVMEALSAYKSLYGVHEEVFADNPISFSHYCSTLLGRSVSVLSRVSPVQADHTGRSNKLAHHVLLHAREYPAGGPLWLSRQPGFFLESWDGEPRLLEMPKAVPTGEEVCGKAETWEKITGDAGHAAWLPALFQKAPGQIVYLIFSPGMPMLSLLSEAMALLPAAKRWQVTYNTYFTTLPAGMSCLWRCCVPEAEILRDVRRNPQSKILDLTEQLPPLAENAFVQLARHGLSAEEGAA
;
A
#
# COMPACT_ATOMS: atom_id res chain seq x y z
N MET A 1 16.47 29.87 1.80
CA MET A 1 17.03 28.56 2.20
C MET A 1 15.99 27.51 1.83
N GLU A 2 16.09 26.97 0.62
CA GLU A 2 15.19 25.91 0.15
C GLU A 2 15.27 24.74 1.13
N LYS A 3 14.14 24.38 1.71
CA LYS A 3 14.07 23.22 2.60
C LYS A 3 14.24 22.00 1.70
N LEU A 4 15.42 21.38 1.72
CA LEU A 4 15.67 20.18 0.96
C LEU A 4 14.55 19.18 1.24
N VAL A 5 13.92 18.76 0.15
CA VAL A 5 12.87 17.77 0.09
C VAL A 5 13.50 16.42 0.41
N MET A 6 13.04 15.72 1.46
CA MET A 6 13.75 14.57 2.01
C MET A 6 12.76 13.60 2.65
N ALA A 7 12.22 12.70 1.82
CA ALA A 7 11.49 11.55 2.33
C ALA A 7 12.40 10.76 3.28
N SER A 8 11.84 10.26 4.37
CA SER A 8 12.57 9.47 5.36
C SER A 8 12.13 8.02 5.28
N GLU A 9 13.02 7.08 5.52
CA GLU A 9 12.72 5.66 5.47
C GLU A 9 13.10 4.93 6.77
N LEU A 10 12.42 3.81 7.03
CA LEU A 10 12.67 2.91 8.15
C LEU A 10 12.57 1.46 7.67
N ILE A 11 13.55 0.66 8.04
CA ILE A 11 13.67 -0.77 7.72
C ILE A 11 13.58 -1.54 9.03
N TYR A 12 12.66 -2.49 9.09
CA TYR A 12 12.32 -3.25 10.28
C TYR A 12 12.23 -4.74 9.94
N THR A 13 12.96 -5.56 10.66
CA THR A 13 13.03 -7.02 10.44
C THR A 13 13.49 -7.72 11.72
N SER A 14 13.50 -9.05 11.72
CA SER A 14 14.18 -9.82 12.77
C SER A 14 15.69 -9.70 12.61
N ALA A 15 16.40 -9.32 13.68
CA ALA A 15 17.87 -9.25 13.71
C ALA A 15 18.41 -9.59 15.10
N GLU A 16 19.64 -10.13 15.17
CA GLU A 16 20.32 -10.41 16.45
C GLU A 16 20.59 -9.13 17.25
N ARG A 17 20.83 -8.03 16.54
CA ARG A 17 21.05 -6.69 17.07
C ARG A 17 20.26 -5.71 16.22
N GLY A 18 19.50 -4.82 16.86
CA GLY A 18 18.85 -3.69 16.21
C GLY A 18 19.71 -2.42 16.25
N LEU A 19 19.21 -1.38 15.59
CA LEU A 19 19.91 -0.09 15.53
C LEU A 19 19.96 0.61 16.89
N ARG A 20 18.90 0.47 17.69
CA ARG A 20 18.86 1.01 19.04
C ARG A 20 19.60 0.06 20.00
N PRO A 21 20.51 0.55 20.85
CA PRO A 21 21.20 -0.30 21.82
C PRO A 21 20.24 -1.15 22.66
N GLY A 22 20.52 -2.44 22.75
CA GLY A 22 19.74 -3.41 23.52
C GLY A 22 18.51 -4.00 22.82
N THR A 23 18.19 -3.60 21.58
CA THR A 23 17.09 -4.21 20.82
C THR A 23 17.58 -5.42 20.01
N ARG A 24 16.70 -6.43 19.90
CA ARG A 24 16.92 -7.70 19.17
C ARG A 24 15.59 -8.32 18.77
N GLY A 25 15.62 -9.33 17.90
CA GLY A 25 14.42 -9.89 17.28
C GLY A 25 13.80 -8.88 16.32
N TYR A 26 12.48 -8.78 16.28
CA TYR A 26 11.80 -7.77 15.48
C TYR A 26 12.11 -6.35 15.97
N CYS A 27 12.93 -5.64 15.20
CA CYS A 27 13.38 -4.31 15.55
C CYS A 27 13.76 -3.48 14.31
N THR A 28 13.88 -2.17 14.51
CA THR A 28 14.42 -1.28 13.49
C THR A 28 15.91 -1.59 13.28
N VAL A 29 16.28 -1.95 12.07
CA VAL A 29 17.67 -2.21 11.66
C VAL A 29 18.27 -1.01 10.93
N ALA A 30 17.45 -0.18 10.29
CA ALA A 30 17.92 1.06 9.71
C ALA A 30 16.82 2.11 9.63
N HIS A 31 17.19 3.38 9.73
CA HIS A 31 16.31 4.50 9.40
C HIS A 31 17.12 5.75 9.03
N THR A 32 16.48 6.70 8.34
CA THR A 32 17.10 7.98 7.98
C THR A 32 17.57 8.74 9.22
N ARG A 33 18.81 9.27 9.17
CA ARG A 33 19.36 10.10 10.24
C ARG A 33 18.46 11.31 10.49
N GLY A 34 18.18 11.58 11.78
CA GLY A 34 17.33 12.70 12.17
C GLY A 34 15.83 12.44 12.10
N LEU A 35 15.40 11.20 11.79
CA LEU A 35 14.00 10.80 11.88
C LEU A 35 13.45 11.08 13.29
N ALA A 36 12.36 11.83 13.36
CA ALA A 36 11.75 12.22 14.63
C ALA A 36 11.22 10.97 15.40
N PRO A 37 11.35 10.92 16.74
CA PRO A 37 10.91 9.77 17.53
C PRO A 37 9.43 9.38 17.30
N ALA A 38 8.54 10.36 17.14
CA ALA A 38 7.13 10.12 16.85
C ALA A 38 6.91 9.44 15.49
N ALA A 39 7.69 9.82 14.46
CA ALA A 39 7.62 9.19 13.15
C ALA A 39 8.18 7.76 13.19
N LEU A 40 9.29 7.55 13.91
CA LEU A 40 9.87 6.22 14.12
C LEU A 40 8.87 5.27 14.80
N GLN A 41 8.24 5.70 15.91
CA GLN A 41 7.23 4.90 16.61
C GLN A 41 6.06 4.51 15.70
N VAL A 42 5.60 5.47 14.89
CA VAL A 42 4.51 5.26 13.93
C VAL A 42 4.90 4.25 12.84
N MET A 43 6.09 4.38 12.26
CA MET A 43 6.58 3.47 11.23
C MET A 43 6.84 2.07 11.81
N GLU A 44 7.34 1.95 13.04
CA GLU A 44 7.47 0.65 13.73
C GLU A 44 6.12 -0.03 13.95
N ALA A 45 5.08 0.72 14.34
CA ALA A 45 3.73 0.18 14.52
C ALA A 45 3.10 -0.35 13.22
N LEU A 46 3.52 0.17 12.07
CA LEU A 46 3.08 -0.28 10.75
C LEU A 46 3.78 -1.58 10.29
N SER A 47 4.81 -2.06 11.00
CA SER A 47 5.52 -3.30 10.66
C SER A 47 4.76 -4.58 11.02
N ALA A 48 3.53 -4.49 11.54
CA ALA A 48 2.72 -5.66 11.85
C ALA A 48 2.39 -6.46 10.58
N TYR A 49 2.48 -7.79 10.68
CA TYR A 49 2.15 -8.71 9.59
C TYR A 49 1.66 -10.02 10.17
N LYS A 50 0.60 -10.57 9.59
CA LYS A 50 0.02 -11.87 9.95
C LYS A 50 0.15 -12.76 8.71
N SER A 51 0.94 -13.83 8.79
CA SER A 51 1.03 -14.78 7.67
C SER A 51 -0.30 -15.53 7.52
N LEU A 52 -0.69 -15.78 6.27
CA LEU A 52 -1.74 -16.74 5.92
C LEU A 52 -1.22 -18.17 6.04
N TYR A 53 0.00 -18.40 5.55
CA TYR A 53 0.64 -19.72 5.54
C TYR A 53 1.91 -19.69 6.39
N GLY A 54 2.11 -20.75 7.17
CA GLY A 54 3.28 -20.95 8.01
C GLY A 54 4.58 -21.08 7.20
N VAL A 55 5.71 -20.78 7.83
CA VAL A 55 7.03 -20.74 7.18
C VAL A 55 7.55 -22.09 6.70
N HIS A 56 6.96 -23.18 7.18
CA HIS A 56 7.29 -24.55 6.78
C HIS A 56 6.26 -25.18 5.83
N GLU A 57 5.23 -24.44 5.43
CA GLU A 57 4.25 -24.90 4.46
C GLU A 57 4.78 -24.69 3.04
N GLU A 58 4.50 -25.62 2.12
CA GLU A 58 4.94 -25.53 0.72
C GLU A 58 4.41 -24.27 0.02
N VAL A 59 3.22 -23.82 0.43
CA VAL A 59 2.54 -22.62 -0.06
C VAL A 59 2.98 -21.33 0.65
N PHE A 60 4.08 -21.34 1.43
CA PHE A 60 4.57 -20.13 2.11
C PHE A 60 4.80 -18.95 1.14
N ALA A 61 5.25 -19.24 -0.08
CA ALA A 61 5.48 -18.24 -1.12
C ALA A 61 4.19 -17.52 -1.56
N ASP A 62 3.01 -18.11 -1.33
CA ASP A 62 1.71 -17.55 -1.68
C ASP A 62 1.18 -16.57 -0.62
N ASN A 63 1.94 -16.35 0.46
CA ASN A 63 1.63 -15.30 1.41
C ASN A 63 1.63 -13.91 0.72
N PRO A 64 0.57 -13.11 0.84
CA PRO A 64 0.47 -11.81 0.20
C PRO A 64 1.52 -10.82 0.73
N ILE A 65 2.23 -10.16 -0.17
CA ILE A 65 3.01 -8.97 0.19
C ILE A 65 2.03 -7.82 0.44
N SER A 66 2.13 -7.19 1.62
CA SER A 66 1.32 -6.02 1.96
C SER A 66 2.00 -4.76 1.47
N PHE A 67 1.42 -4.13 0.45
CA PHE A 67 1.72 -2.77 0.05
C PHE A 67 0.64 -1.84 0.59
N SER A 68 1.03 -0.71 1.14
CA SER A 68 0.08 0.22 1.73
C SER A 68 0.50 1.68 1.59
N HIS A 69 -0.52 2.53 1.59
CA HIS A 69 -0.43 3.97 1.79
C HIS A 69 -1.33 4.32 2.97
N TYR A 70 -0.74 4.85 4.03
CA TYR A 70 -1.46 5.40 5.17
C TYR A 70 -1.25 6.90 5.26
N CYS A 71 -2.26 7.61 5.75
CA CYS A 71 -2.11 8.99 6.18
C CYS A 71 -2.21 9.08 7.71
N SER A 72 -1.42 9.96 8.29
CA SER A 72 -1.46 10.30 9.72
C SER A 72 -1.24 11.79 9.91
N THR A 73 -1.54 12.29 11.11
CA THR A 73 -1.18 13.65 11.52
C THR A 73 -0.05 13.59 12.54
N LEU A 74 1.14 14.05 12.14
CA LEU A 74 2.30 14.17 13.03
C LEU A 74 2.62 15.63 13.27
N LEU A 75 2.65 16.04 14.55
CA LEU A 75 2.95 17.41 14.96
C LEU A 75 2.09 18.46 14.21
N GLY A 76 0.79 18.16 14.05
CA GLY A 76 -0.17 19.02 13.35
C GLY A 76 -0.05 19.05 11.83
N ARG A 77 0.75 18.16 11.22
CA ARG A 77 0.91 18.06 9.76
C ARG A 77 0.50 16.69 9.26
N SER A 78 -0.24 16.67 8.14
CA SER A 78 -0.51 15.43 7.42
C SER A 78 0.78 14.87 6.84
N VAL A 79 0.98 13.57 7.01
CA VAL A 79 2.07 12.81 6.42
C VAL A 79 1.52 11.56 5.75
N SER A 80 2.15 11.15 4.67
CA SER A 80 1.92 9.86 4.03
C SER A 80 3.00 8.89 4.44
N VAL A 81 2.63 7.64 4.73
CA VAL A 81 3.58 6.54 4.85
C VAL A 81 3.24 5.52 3.78
N LEU A 82 4.15 5.34 2.83
CA LEU A 82 4.12 4.20 1.92
C LEU A 82 4.89 3.06 2.57
N SER A 83 4.34 1.86 2.51
CA SER A 83 4.91 0.70 3.20
C SER A 83 4.81 -0.56 2.37
N ARG A 84 5.88 -1.36 2.43
CA ARG A 84 5.93 -2.75 1.96
C ARG A 84 6.29 -3.63 3.14
N VAL A 85 5.42 -4.56 3.49
CA VAL A 85 5.69 -5.59 4.49
C VAL A 85 5.53 -6.96 3.84
N SER A 86 6.63 -7.70 3.76
CA SER A 86 6.65 -9.04 3.17
C SER A 86 7.06 -10.08 4.20
N PRO A 87 6.48 -11.29 4.16
CA PRO A 87 7.06 -12.41 4.87
C PRO A 87 8.44 -12.72 4.27
N VAL A 88 9.36 -13.17 5.11
CA VAL A 88 10.69 -13.64 4.69
C VAL A 88 10.85 -15.05 5.23
N GLN A 89 11.58 -15.89 4.50
CA GLN A 89 11.91 -17.25 4.94
C GLN A 89 12.49 -17.23 6.36
N ALA A 90 12.39 -18.38 7.04
CA ALA A 90 12.87 -18.51 8.38
C ALA A 90 14.35 -18.12 8.48
N ASP A 91 14.69 -17.40 9.54
CA ASP A 91 16.09 -17.23 9.90
C ASP A 91 16.67 -18.56 10.42
N HIS A 92 17.94 -18.55 10.82
CA HIS A 92 18.63 -19.72 11.37
C HIS A 92 17.96 -20.33 12.62
N THR A 93 16.97 -19.65 13.22
CA THR A 93 16.19 -20.12 14.37
C THR A 93 14.93 -20.90 13.98
N GLY A 94 14.63 -21.01 12.68
CA GLY A 94 13.44 -21.70 12.17
C GLY A 94 12.13 -20.95 12.39
N ARG A 95 12.17 -19.69 12.84
CA ARG A 95 10.98 -18.86 13.11
C ARG A 95 10.57 -18.06 11.89
N SER A 96 9.27 -17.80 11.74
CA SER A 96 8.78 -16.89 10.70
C SER A 96 9.41 -15.51 10.85
N ASN A 97 9.81 -14.91 9.72
CA ASN A 97 10.38 -13.58 9.65
C ASN A 97 9.54 -12.68 8.72
N LYS A 98 9.77 -11.37 8.79
CA LYS A 98 9.20 -10.38 7.87
C LYS A 98 10.19 -9.24 7.65
N LEU A 99 10.14 -8.66 6.47
CA LEU A 99 10.82 -7.42 6.15
C LEU A 99 9.76 -6.34 5.92
N ALA A 100 9.82 -5.30 6.75
CA ALA A 100 9.03 -4.10 6.58
C ALA A 100 9.95 -2.95 6.14
N HIS A 101 9.57 -2.28 5.06
CA HIS A 101 10.20 -1.05 4.61
C HIS A 101 9.15 0.03 4.47
N HIS A 102 9.32 1.11 5.23
CA HIS A 102 8.39 2.23 5.32
C HIS A 102 9.08 3.48 4.82
N VAL A 103 8.38 4.28 4.02
CA VAL A 103 8.84 5.58 3.52
C VAL A 103 7.81 6.63 3.91
N LEU A 104 8.22 7.60 4.71
CA LEU A 104 7.44 8.76 5.12
C LEU A 104 7.67 9.90 4.13
N LEU A 105 6.57 10.42 3.59
CA LEU A 105 6.53 11.49 2.61
C LEU A 105 5.62 12.65 3.08
N HIS A 106 5.97 13.84 2.64
CA HIS A 106 5.19 15.08 2.71
C HIS A 106 4.69 15.46 1.31
N ALA A 107 3.69 16.36 1.25
CA ALA A 107 3.04 16.72 0.00
C ALA A 107 3.97 17.21 -1.13
N ARG A 108 5.11 17.82 -0.79
CA ARG A 108 6.14 18.26 -1.74
C ARG A 108 6.94 17.12 -2.39
N GLU A 109 6.84 15.91 -1.83
CA GLU A 109 7.54 14.69 -2.28
C GLU A 109 6.63 13.82 -3.16
N TYR A 110 5.39 14.24 -3.39
CA TYR A 110 4.39 13.45 -4.09
C TYR A 110 4.61 13.50 -5.61
N PRO A 111 5.01 12.39 -6.27
CA PRO A 111 4.93 12.30 -7.73
C PRO A 111 3.48 12.36 -8.22
N ALA A 112 3.26 12.93 -9.41
CA ALA A 112 1.95 13.01 -10.05
C ALA A 112 1.33 11.64 -10.39
N GLY A 113 2.16 10.60 -10.53
CA GLY A 113 1.72 9.21 -10.68
C GLY A 113 0.90 8.69 -9.48
N GLY A 114 1.05 9.28 -8.30
CA GLY A 114 0.32 8.85 -7.11
C GLY A 114 1.03 7.78 -6.28
N PRO A 115 0.43 7.39 -5.14
CA PRO A 115 1.04 6.48 -4.18
C PRO A 115 1.16 5.03 -4.69
N LEU A 116 0.21 4.55 -5.50
CA LEU A 116 0.28 3.21 -6.11
C LEU A 116 1.34 3.14 -7.21
N TRP A 117 1.41 4.15 -8.08
CA TRP A 117 2.50 4.26 -9.07
C TRP A 117 3.86 4.22 -8.38
N LEU A 118 4.04 5.02 -7.32
CA LEU A 118 5.30 5.08 -6.58
C LEU A 118 5.65 3.74 -5.93
N SER A 119 4.67 3.04 -5.37
CA SER A 119 4.88 1.73 -4.74
C SER A 119 5.27 0.61 -5.70
N ARG A 120 5.01 0.79 -7.00
CA ARG A 120 5.42 -0.15 -8.07
C ARG A 120 6.80 0.15 -8.64
N GLN A 121 7.43 1.27 -8.27
CA GLN A 121 8.70 1.66 -8.87
C GLN A 121 9.82 0.70 -8.46
N PRO A 122 10.60 0.17 -9.42
CA PRO A 122 11.72 -0.69 -9.13
C PRO A 122 12.70 -0.05 -8.14
N GLY A 123 13.13 -0.80 -7.13
CA GLY A 123 14.07 -0.32 -6.11
C GLY A 123 13.51 0.73 -5.14
N PHE A 124 12.23 1.12 -5.25
CA PHE A 124 11.63 2.03 -4.28
C PHE A 124 11.52 1.36 -2.90
N PHE A 125 11.05 0.12 -2.84
CA PHE A 125 11.10 -0.68 -1.62
C PHE A 125 12.23 -1.70 -1.64
N LEU A 126 12.81 -1.98 -0.46
CA LEU A 126 13.72 -3.10 -0.28
C LEU A 126 12.96 -4.42 -0.26
N GLU A 127 13.57 -5.43 -0.88
CA GLU A 127 13.05 -6.79 -0.95
C GLU A 127 13.83 -7.75 -0.04
N SER A 128 15.06 -7.39 0.33
CA SER A 128 15.92 -8.12 1.26
C SER A 128 16.74 -7.15 2.14
N TRP A 129 17.27 -7.67 3.25
CA TRP A 129 18.21 -6.97 4.13
C TRP A 129 19.20 -7.96 4.72
N ASP A 130 20.48 -7.74 4.45
CA ASP A 130 21.62 -8.56 4.90
C ASP A 130 22.69 -7.73 5.64
N GLY A 131 22.48 -6.43 5.79
CA GLY A 131 23.46 -5.52 6.36
C GLY A 131 23.41 -5.39 7.89
N GLU A 132 24.49 -4.87 8.45
CA GLU A 132 24.52 -4.45 9.86
C GLU A 132 23.57 -3.28 10.12
N PRO A 133 22.98 -3.18 11.33
CA PRO A 133 22.14 -2.06 11.68
C PRO A 133 22.88 -0.74 11.53
N ARG A 134 22.26 0.22 10.83
CA ARG A 134 22.89 1.53 10.55
C ARG A 134 21.89 2.66 10.39
N LEU A 135 22.34 3.88 10.62
CA LEU A 135 21.62 5.07 10.17
C LEU A 135 21.82 5.24 8.66
N LEU A 136 20.76 5.64 7.97
CA LEU A 136 20.81 6.01 6.56
C LEU A 136 21.16 7.49 6.49
N GLU A 137 22.35 7.80 5.99
CA GLU A 137 22.89 9.16 5.94
C GLU A 137 22.18 10.03 4.91
N MET A 138 21.74 9.41 3.81
CA MET A 138 21.02 10.09 2.75
C MET A 138 19.51 9.90 2.91
N PRO A 139 18.71 10.92 2.55
CA PRO A 139 17.26 10.78 2.47
C PRO A 139 16.86 9.78 1.37
N LYS A 140 15.65 9.24 1.47
CA LYS A 140 15.11 8.37 0.44
C LYS A 140 14.91 9.15 -0.86
N ALA A 141 15.55 8.69 -1.93
CA ALA A 141 15.26 9.21 -3.27
C ALA A 141 13.83 8.82 -3.67
N VAL A 142 13.03 9.83 -4.05
CA VAL A 142 11.67 9.62 -4.55
C VAL A 142 11.67 9.86 -6.05
N PRO A 143 11.39 8.84 -6.89
CA PRO A 143 11.31 9.03 -8.33
C PRO A 143 10.15 9.96 -8.68
N THR A 144 10.38 10.81 -9.66
CA THR A 144 9.35 11.64 -10.29
C THR A 144 8.76 10.93 -11.48
N GLY A 145 7.47 11.05 -11.70
CA GLY A 145 6.82 10.49 -12.86
C GLY A 145 5.31 10.57 -12.76
N GLU A 146 4.67 10.10 -13.82
CA GLU A 146 3.23 10.11 -14.01
C GLU A 146 2.71 8.70 -14.27
N GLU A 147 1.44 8.50 -13.96
CA GLU A 147 0.69 7.30 -14.30
C GLU A 147 -0.30 7.68 -15.40
N VAL A 148 -0.15 7.04 -16.56
CA VAL A 148 -1.07 7.20 -17.68
C VAL A 148 -2.26 6.27 -17.45
N CYS A 149 -3.46 6.80 -17.63
CA CYS A 149 -4.69 6.01 -17.58
C CYS A 149 -4.79 5.14 -18.86
N GLY A 150 -4.20 3.94 -18.83
CA GLY A 150 -4.41 2.92 -19.86
C GLY A 150 -5.68 2.10 -19.61
N LYS A 151 -5.94 1.13 -20.49
CA LYS A 151 -6.98 0.12 -20.26
C LYS A 151 -6.67 -0.66 -18.97
N ALA A 152 -7.69 -0.93 -18.15
CA ALA A 152 -7.59 -1.72 -16.94
C ALA A 152 -7.55 -3.23 -17.26
N GLU A 153 -6.42 -3.68 -17.81
CA GLU A 153 -6.22 -5.05 -18.28
C GLU A 153 -6.29 -6.09 -17.16
N THR A 154 -5.78 -5.76 -15.97
CA THR A 154 -5.82 -6.68 -14.82
C THR A 154 -7.25 -6.88 -14.36
N TRP A 155 -8.06 -5.81 -14.34
CA TRP A 155 -9.49 -5.91 -14.05
C TRP A 155 -10.23 -6.75 -15.09
N GLU A 156 -9.95 -6.55 -16.38
CA GLU A 156 -10.55 -7.37 -17.44
C GLU A 156 -10.22 -8.85 -17.29
N LYS A 157 -8.95 -9.18 -17.02
CA LYS A 157 -8.51 -10.58 -16.83
C LYS A 157 -9.21 -11.27 -15.66
N ILE A 158 -9.45 -10.55 -14.57
CA ILE A 158 -10.04 -11.11 -13.35
C ILE A 158 -11.57 -11.15 -13.40
N THR A 159 -12.20 -10.14 -14.00
CA THR A 159 -13.65 -9.93 -13.90
C THR A 159 -14.40 -10.11 -15.22
N GLY A 160 -13.68 -10.27 -16.34
CA GLY A 160 -14.22 -10.30 -17.70
C GLY A 160 -14.50 -8.92 -18.30
N ASP A 161 -14.41 -7.84 -17.53
CA ASP A 161 -14.65 -6.48 -18.01
C ASP A 161 -13.78 -5.45 -17.27
N ALA A 162 -12.93 -4.73 -18.03
CA ALA A 162 -12.08 -3.66 -17.51
C ALA A 162 -12.89 -2.57 -16.76
N GLY A 163 -14.15 -2.36 -17.14
CA GLY A 163 -15.06 -1.39 -16.54
C GLY A 163 -15.23 -1.52 -15.02
N HIS A 164 -14.99 -2.70 -14.43
CA HIS A 164 -15.05 -2.90 -12.99
C HIS A 164 -14.03 -2.08 -12.19
N ALA A 165 -12.92 -1.67 -12.81
CA ALA A 165 -11.96 -0.75 -12.21
C ALA A 165 -12.58 0.58 -11.79
N ALA A 166 -13.65 1.02 -12.46
CA ALA A 166 -14.33 2.28 -12.24
C ALA A 166 -15.04 2.38 -10.87
N TRP A 167 -15.32 1.26 -10.22
CA TRP A 167 -16.11 1.23 -8.99
C TRP A 167 -15.42 2.02 -7.86
N LEU A 168 -14.11 1.84 -7.69
CA LEU A 168 -13.32 2.52 -6.66
C LEU A 168 -13.23 4.04 -6.86
N PRO A 169 -12.81 4.57 -8.02
CA PRO A 169 -12.75 6.02 -8.23
C PRO A 169 -14.13 6.67 -8.25
N ALA A 170 -15.17 6.00 -8.78
CA ALA A 170 -16.53 6.54 -8.76
C ALA A 170 -17.05 6.69 -7.33
N LEU A 171 -16.82 5.68 -6.47
CA LEU A 171 -17.20 5.76 -5.07
C LEU A 171 -16.40 6.83 -4.32
N PHE A 172 -15.09 6.92 -4.58
CA PHE A 172 -14.25 7.97 -4.00
C PHE A 172 -14.70 9.37 -4.41
N GLN A 173 -15.07 9.57 -5.68
CA GLN A 173 -15.58 10.87 -6.15
C GLN A 173 -16.88 11.26 -5.46
N LYS A 174 -17.78 10.29 -5.23
CA LYS A 174 -19.07 10.51 -4.56
C LYS A 174 -18.92 10.70 -3.04
N ALA A 175 -18.01 9.96 -2.41
CA ALA A 175 -17.80 9.95 -0.97
C ALA A 175 -16.30 9.73 -0.63
N PRO A 176 -15.47 10.80 -0.66
CA PRO A 176 -14.00 10.67 -0.52
C PRO A 176 -13.50 10.01 0.77
N GLY A 177 -14.30 10.05 1.85
CA GLY A 177 -13.98 9.42 3.14
C GLY A 177 -14.50 7.99 3.29
N GLN A 178 -15.19 7.45 2.29
CA GLN A 178 -15.80 6.12 2.37
C GLN A 178 -14.73 5.04 2.37
N ILE A 179 -14.73 4.23 3.43
CA ILE A 179 -13.91 3.02 3.50
C ILE A 179 -14.54 1.95 2.59
N VAL A 180 -13.70 1.30 1.80
CA VAL A 180 -14.05 0.20 0.91
C VAL A 180 -13.24 -1.03 1.32
N TYR A 181 -13.93 -2.16 1.46
CA TYR A 181 -13.31 -3.46 1.64
C TYR A 181 -13.34 -4.21 0.32
N LEU A 182 -12.17 -4.62 -0.16
CA LEU A 182 -12.03 -5.48 -1.33
C LEU A 182 -11.72 -6.89 -0.84
N ILE A 183 -12.57 -7.86 -1.14
CA ILE A 183 -12.30 -9.26 -0.78
C ILE A 183 -11.58 -9.92 -1.95
N PHE A 184 -10.48 -10.61 -1.68
CA PHE A 184 -9.62 -11.22 -2.70
C PHE A 184 -9.14 -12.61 -2.28
N SER A 185 -8.86 -13.48 -3.25
CA SER A 185 -8.19 -14.77 -3.01
C SER A 185 -6.67 -14.60 -3.07
N PRO A 186 -5.88 -15.28 -2.21
CA PRO A 186 -4.43 -15.31 -2.33
C PRO A 186 -3.96 -15.59 -3.76
N GLY A 187 -2.88 -14.91 -4.19
CA GLY A 187 -2.39 -14.95 -5.57
C GLY A 187 -2.98 -13.90 -6.52
N MET A 188 -4.08 -13.22 -6.16
CA MET A 188 -4.59 -12.11 -6.98
C MET A 188 -3.61 -10.91 -7.01
N PRO A 189 -3.42 -10.26 -8.17
CA PRO A 189 -2.49 -9.14 -8.35
C PRO A 189 -3.06 -7.81 -7.81
N MET A 190 -3.33 -7.75 -6.50
CA MET A 190 -4.04 -6.63 -5.87
C MET A 190 -3.36 -5.27 -6.07
N LEU A 191 -2.02 -5.22 -6.09
CA LEU A 191 -1.30 -3.96 -6.35
C LEU A 191 -1.62 -3.42 -7.76
N SER A 192 -1.68 -4.29 -8.77
CA SER A 192 -2.02 -3.92 -10.15
C SER A 192 -3.48 -3.50 -10.27
N LEU A 193 -4.41 -4.26 -9.68
CA LEU A 193 -5.84 -3.92 -9.67
C LEU A 193 -6.09 -2.54 -9.06
N LEU A 194 -5.55 -2.27 -7.88
CA LEU A 194 -5.71 -0.95 -7.26
C LEU A 194 -5.05 0.14 -8.11
N SER A 195 -3.88 -0.14 -8.71
CA SER A 195 -3.14 0.86 -9.48
C SER A 195 -3.90 1.27 -10.74
N GLU A 196 -4.49 0.31 -11.46
CA GLU A 196 -5.34 0.59 -12.63
C GLU A 196 -6.55 1.44 -12.22
N ALA A 197 -7.22 1.10 -11.11
CA ALA A 197 -8.36 1.88 -10.62
C ALA A 197 -7.98 3.30 -10.16
N MET A 198 -6.80 3.49 -9.56
CA MET A 198 -6.30 4.82 -9.16
C MET A 198 -5.84 5.65 -10.36
N ALA A 199 -5.33 5.02 -11.42
CA ALA A 199 -4.92 5.71 -12.63
C ALA A 199 -6.09 6.46 -13.30
N LEU A 200 -7.32 5.96 -13.13
CA LEU A 200 -8.56 6.60 -13.58
C LEU A 200 -8.82 7.95 -12.91
N LEU A 201 -8.25 8.20 -11.72
CA LEU A 201 -8.38 9.50 -11.03
C LEU A 201 -7.41 10.52 -11.61
N PRO A 202 -7.80 11.82 -11.65
CA PRO A 202 -6.87 12.90 -11.93
C PRO A 202 -5.69 12.91 -10.95
N ALA A 203 -4.49 13.28 -11.41
CA ALA A 203 -3.27 13.28 -10.61
C ALA A 203 -3.42 13.98 -9.25
N ALA A 204 -4.11 15.13 -9.22
CA ALA A 204 -4.37 15.92 -8.01
C ALA A 204 -5.19 15.20 -6.92
N LYS A 205 -5.88 14.10 -7.28
CA LYS A 205 -6.71 13.29 -6.37
C LYS A 205 -6.02 12.01 -5.91
N ARG A 206 -5.00 11.51 -6.60
CA ARG A 206 -4.40 10.19 -6.35
C ARG A 206 -3.82 10.06 -4.94
N TRP A 207 -3.15 11.10 -4.44
CA TRP A 207 -2.58 11.12 -3.08
C TRP A 207 -3.61 11.27 -1.96
N GLN A 208 -4.88 11.55 -2.27
CA GLN A 208 -5.95 11.57 -1.27
C GLN A 208 -6.47 10.14 -0.99
N VAL A 209 -6.16 9.18 -1.86
CA VAL A 209 -6.56 7.79 -1.71
C VAL A 209 -5.47 7.01 -0.96
N THR A 210 -5.87 6.40 0.15
CA THR A 210 -5.04 5.48 0.95
C THR A 210 -5.48 4.04 0.71
N TYR A 211 -4.54 3.09 0.80
CA TYR A 211 -4.82 1.69 0.51
C TYR A 211 -3.98 0.75 1.36
N ASN A 212 -4.41 -0.51 1.44
CA ASN A 212 -3.60 -1.65 1.87
C ASN A 212 -4.02 -2.90 1.06
N THR A 213 -3.08 -3.50 0.32
CA THR A 213 -3.31 -4.70 -0.52
C THR A 213 -3.48 -6.00 0.28
N TYR A 214 -3.15 -5.98 1.56
CA TYR A 214 -3.38 -7.05 2.52
C TYR A 214 -3.63 -6.50 3.93
N PHE A 215 -4.85 -6.01 4.14
CA PHE A 215 -5.31 -5.33 5.34
C PHE A 215 -5.71 -6.32 6.43
N THR A 216 -5.10 -6.17 7.61
CA THR A 216 -5.41 -6.99 8.79
C THR A 216 -5.78 -6.09 9.99
N THR A 217 -5.04 -5.00 10.17
CA THR A 217 -5.25 -4.02 11.23
C THR A 217 -4.85 -2.62 10.78
N LEU A 218 -5.29 -1.62 11.52
CA LEU A 218 -4.92 -0.22 11.33
C LEU A 218 -4.49 0.36 12.69
N PRO A 219 -3.24 0.81 12.85
CA PRO A 219 -2.83 1.49 14.07
C PRO A 219 -3.69 2.72 14.37
N ALA A 220 -3.83 3.07 15.65
CA ALA A 220 -4.57 4.26 16.05
C ALA A 220 -3.95 5.53 15.43
N GLY A 221 -4.80 6.47 15.00
CA GLY A 221 -4.37 7.73 14.38
C GLY A 221 -3.94 7.60 12.90
N MET A 222 -4.17 6.44 12.29
CA MET A 222 -3.97 6.21 10.85
C MET A 222 -5.29 6.16 10.10
N SER A 223 -5.27 6.54 8.82
CA SER A 223 -6.40 6.35 7.90
C SER A 223 -6.01 5.48 6.71
N CYS A 224 -6.92 4.59 6.32
CA CYS A 224 -6.84 3.73 5.14
C CYS A 224 -8.22 3.56 4.52
N LEU A 225 -8.40 3.97 3.25
CA LEU A 225 -9.68 3.93 2.54
C LEU A 225 -9.93 2.59 1.86
N TRP A 226 -9.02 2.14 0.98
CA TRP A 226 -9.16 0.87 0.27
C TRP A 226 -8.47 -0.26 1.04
N ARG A 227 -9.23 -1.24 1.51
CA ARG A 227 -8.77 -2.30 2.42
C ARG A 227 -8.97 -3.67 1.78
N CYS A 228 -7.91 -4.25 1.23
CA CYS A 228 -7.97 -5.57 0.63
C CYS A 228 -7.85 -6.65 1.70
N CYS A 229 -8.84 -7.52 1.82
CA CYS A 229 -8.92 -8.55 2.87
C CYS A 229 -9.12 -9.92 2.22
N VAL A 230 -8.56 -10.97 2.83
CA VAL A 230 -8.94 -12.35 2.50
C VAL A 230 -10.33 -12.68 3.08
N PRO A 231 -11.09 -13.63 2.50
CA PRO A 231 -12.49 -13.88 2.90
C PRO A 231 -12.68 -14.21 4.39
N GLU A 232 -11.68 -14.82 5.02
CA GLU A 232 -11.65 -15.26 6.42
C GLU A 232 -11.15 -14.19 7.39
N ALA A 233 -10.77 -13.00 6.89
CA ALA A 233 -10.24 -11.94 7.74
C ALA A 233 -11.24 -11.56 8.84
N GLU A 234 -10.77 -11.55 10.09
CA GLU A 234 -11.61 -11.32 11.28
C GLU A 234 -12.39 -10.01 11.20
N ILE A 235 -11.77 -8.96 10.63
CA ILE A 235 -12.40 -7.64 10.42
C ILE A 235 -13.69 -7.72 9.59
N LEU A 236 -13.80 -8.70 8.69
CA LEU A 236 -14.98 -8.82 7.81
C LEU A 236 -16.23 -9.27 8.57
N ARG A 237 -16.10 -9.85 9.77
CA ARG A 237 -17.25 -10.28 10.59
C ARG A 237 -18.16 -9.10 10.94
N ASP A 238 -17.57 -8.00 11.38
CA ASP A 238 -18.30 -6.80 11.76
C ASP A 238 -18.68 -5.96 10.53
N VAL A 239 -17.78 -5.91 9.52
CA VAL A 239 -18.02 -5.18 8.27
C VAL A 239 -19.25 -5.71 7.54
N ARG A 240 -19.41 -7.04 7.44
CA ARG A 240 -20.58 -7.68 6.80
C ARG A 240 -21.90 -7.41 7.53
N ARG A 241 -21.86 -7.14 8.83
CA ARG A 241 -23.05 -6.82 9.64
C ARG A 241 -23.45 -5.34 9.55
N ASN A 242 -22.53 -4.47 9.13
CA ASN A 242 -22.79 -3.05 8.99
C ASN A 242 -23.30 -2.71 7.58
N PRO A 243 -24.57 -2.29 7.42
CA PRO A 243 -25.14 -1.97 6.10
C PRO A 243 -24.51 -0.74 5.44
N GLN A 244 -23.77 0.09 6.18
CA GLN A 244 -23.03 1.23 5.63
C GLN A 244 -21.68 0.82 5.03
N SER A 245 -21.20 -0.40 5.31
CA SER A 245 -19.98 -0.91 4.72
C SER A 245 -20.09 -1.00 3.21
N LYS A 246 -19.00 -0.66 2.53
CA LYS A 246 -18.85 -0.85 1.09
C LYS A 246 -17.90 -2.01 0.87
N ILE A 247 -18.43 -3.10 0.33
CA ILE A 247 -17.70 -4.34 0.06
C ILE A 247 -17.75 -4.58 -1.44
N LEU A 248 -16.60 -4.89 -2.02
CA LEU A 248 -16.46 -5.39 -3.38
C LEU A 248 -15.78 -6.75 -3.28
N ASP A 249 -16.53 -7.83 -3.52
CA ASP A 249 -16.01 -9.20 -3.41
C ASP A 249 -15.53 -9.69 -4.77
N LEU A 250 -14.22 -9.73 -4.98
CA LEU A 250 -13.61 -10.18 -6.24
C LEU A 250 -13.58 -11.71 -6.36
N THR A 251 -14.03 -12.43 -5.32
CA THR A 251 -14.13 -13.90 -5.33
C THR A 251 -15.51 -14.38 -5.81
N GLU A 252 -16.45 -13.46 -5.99
CA GLU A 252 -17.81 -13.71 -6.44
C GLU A 252 -18.12 -12.95 -7.74
N GLN A 253 -19.33 -13.18 -8.29
CA GLN A 253 -19.81 -12.41 -9.42
C GLN A 253 -20.05 -10.96 -9.01
N LEU A 254 -19.37 -10.04 -9.70
CA LEU A 254 -19.52 -8.61 -9.43
C LEU A 254 -20.88 -8.06 -9.87
N PRO A 255 -21.37 -7.01 -9.19
CA PRO A 255 -22.63 -6.37 -9.55
C PRO A 255 -22.55 -5.77 -10.97
N PRO A 256 -23.69 -5.66 -11.68
CA PRO A 256 -23.73 -5.02 -12.98
C PRO A 256 -23.16 -3.60 -12.96
N LEU A 257 -22.39 -3.26 -13.99
CA LEU A 257 -21.81 -1.93 -14.12
C LEU A 257 -22.85 -0.91 -14.57
N ALA A 258 -22.92 0.21 -13.83
CA ALA A 258 -23.59 1.40 -14.29
C ALA A 258 -22.62 2.23 -15.14
N GLU A 259 -22.96 2.46 -16.40
CA GLU A 259 -22.14 3.23 -17.32
C GLU A 259 -21.84 4.65 -16.80
N ASN A 260 -20.58 5.04 -16.87
CA ASN A 260 -20.09 6.36 -16.50
C ASN A 260 -18.71 6.62 -17.14
N ALA A 261 -18.19 7.84 -17.01
CA ALA A 261 -16.91 8.23 -17.61
C ALA A 261 -15.73 7.33 -17.17
N PHE A 262 -15.69 6.89 -15.91
CA PHE A 262 -14.62 5.99 -15.45
C PHE A 262 -14.73 4.59 -16.06
N VAL A 263 -15.95 4.09 -16.34
CA VAL A 263 -16.13 2.80 -17.02
C VAL A 263 -15.55 2.85 -18.44
N GLN A 264 -15.82 3.94 -19.16
CA GLN A 264 -15.28 4.15 -20.51
C GLN A 264 -13.76 4.29 -20.49
N LEU A 265 -13.22 5.11 -19.57
CA LEU A 265 -11.78 5.24 -19.36
C LEU A 265 -11.11 3.91 -19.00
N ALA A 266 -11.74 3.09 -18.15
CA ALA A 266 -11.19 1.80 -17.77
C ALA A 266 -11.12 0.83 -18.96
N ARG A 267 -12.10 0.86 -19.87
CA ARG A 267 -12.14 -0.02 -21.05
C ARG A 267 -11.23 0.43 -22.17
N HIS A 268 -11.00 1.74 -22.32
CA HIS A 268 -10.36 2.31 -23.50
C HIS A 268 -9.06 3.07 -23.21
N GLY A 269 -8.80 3.43 -21.95
CA GLY A 269 -7.76 4.37 -21.56
C GLY A 269 -8.10 5.82 -21.92
N LEU A 270 -7.19 6.75 -21.63
CA LEU A 270 -7.20 8.10 -22.18
C LEU A 270 -6.80 8.03 -23.66
N SER A 271 -7.57 8.72 -24.50
CA SER A 271 -7.21 8.87 -25.92
C SER A 271 -5.92 9.68 -26.05
N ALA A 272 -5.09 9.38 -27.05
CA ALA A 272 -3.80 10.07 -27.25
C ALA A 272 -3.94 11.60 -27.46
N GLU A 273 -5.14 12.08 -27.81
CA GLU A 273 -5.43 13.50 -28.01
C GLU A 273 -5.70 14.27 -26.70
N GLU A 274 -6.10 13.58 -25.61
CA GLU A 274 -6.46 14.20 -24.32
C GLU A 274 -5.29 14.25 -23.32
N GLY A 275 -4.16 13.58 -23.62
CA GLY A 275 -2.97 13.54 -22.76
C GLY A 275 -2.01 14.72 -22.89
N ALA A 276 -2.34 15.72 -23.71
CA ALA A 276 -1.47 16.86 -24.03
C ALA A 276 -2.00 18.23 -23.52
N ALA A 277 -3.03 18.25 -22.66
CA ALA A 277 -3.66 19.45 -22.12
C ALA A 277 -3.47 19.59 -20.61
#